data_AF-A0ABD0R7R9-F1
#
_entry.id   AF-A0ABD0R7R9-F1
#
_cell.length_a   1.000
_cell.length_b   1.000
_cell.length_c   1.000
_cell.angle_alpha   90.00
_cell.angle_beta   90.00
_cell.angle_gamma   90.00
#
_symmetry.space_group_name_H-M   'P 1'
#
loop_
_entity.id
_entity.type
_entity.pdbx_description
1 polymer ?
#
loop_
_entity_poly.entity_id
_entity_poly.type
_entity_poly.pdbx_seq_one_letter_code
_entity_poly.pdbx_strand_id
1 'polypeptide(L)'
;MCLFLCSDACFLTLDPNTANTKLRLSEENRTVTRVGKKQSYPDHPDRFDDVYQVLCRESVCGRCYWEIDWSGREVCISVSYESISRKGDGDQCWFGCNDQSWSLYCTPYKYLFKHNNIVTDLPVKPIIRRIGVYDDDDDDDDDDDDDDDISRIGVYDDDDDVDDDDVDDDDDYIYRIGVYVDVSAGTLSFYS
;
A
#
# COMPACT_ATOMS: atom_id res chain seq x y z
N MET A 1 -12.65 21.75 5.60
CA MET A 1 -13.71 21.61 6.63
C MET A 1 -14.45 20.34 6.27
N CYS A 2 -14.01 19.19 6.78
CA CYS A 2 -14.55 17.90 6.37
C CYS A 2 -15.95 17.74 6.96
N LEU A 3 -16.97 17.69 6.10
CA LEU A 3 -18.34 17.40 6.50
C LEU A 3 -18.53 15.88 6.54
N PHE A 4 -19.21 15.41 7.59
CA PHE A 4 -19.26 14.00 7.94
C PHE A 4 -20.14 13.18 6.98
N LEU A 5 -19.54 12.21 6.28
CA LEU A 5 -20.14 10.91 5.95
C LEU A 5 -19.04 9.83 5.87
N CYS A 6 -18.57 9.36 7.03
CA CYS A 6 -17.86 8.08 7.09
C CYS A 6 -18.91 6.97 6.95
N SER A 7 -19.11 6.51 5.71
CA SER A 7 -19.55 5.14 5.43
C SER A 7 -18.33 4.25 5.66
N ASP A 8 -18.48 3.11 6.36
CA ASP A 8 -17.35 2.37 6.95
C ASP A 8 -16.36 1.74 5.94
N ALA A 9 -16.54 1.89 4.63
CA ALA A 9 -15.62 1.38 3.59
C ALA A 9 -15.01 2.53 2.79
N CYS A 10 -13.68 2.58 2.71
CA CYS A 10 -12.93 3.57 1.94
C CYS A 10 -12.28 2.91 0.72
N PHE A 11 -12.66 3.34 -0.49
CA PHE A 11 -12.02 2.92 -1.74
C PHE A 11 -10.75 3.74 -1.97
N LEU A 12 -9.67 3.09 -2.40
CA LEU A 12 -8.36 3.69 -2.60
C LEU A 12 -7.84 3.39 -4.01
N THR A 13 -7.31 4.40 -4.69
CA THR A 13 -6.68 4.30 -6.01
C THR A 13 -5.28 4.90 -5.99
N LEU A 14 -4.30 4.21 -6.55
CA LEU A 14 -2.89 4.61 -6.53
C LEU A 14 -2.62 5.75 -7.51
N ASP A 15 -1.85 6.76 -7.09
CA ASP A 15 -1.56 7.94 -7.91
C ASP A 15 -0.34 7.73 -8.82
N PRO A 16 -0.52 7.66 -10.17
CA PRO A 16 0.59 7.54 -11.12
C PRO A 16 1.53 8.75 -11.11
N ASN A 17 1.15 9.88 -10.52
CA ASN A 17 2.02 11.05 -10.36
C ASN A 17 3.00 10.92 -9.18
N THR A 18 2.69 10.07 -8.20
CA THR A 18 3.61 9.77 -7.09
C THR A 18 4.47 8.53 -7.35
N ALA A 19 3.92 7.51 -8.03
CA ALA A 19 4.55 6.20 -8.19
C ALA A 19 6.00 6.25 -8.69
N ASN A 20 6.90 5.55 -8.03
CA ASN A 20 8.25 5.35 -8.55
C ASN A 20 8.19 4.70 -9.94
N THR A 21 9.09 5.10 -10.84
CA THR A 21 9.23 4.50 -12.18
C THR A 21 9.42 2.98 -12.18
N LYS A 22 9.82 2.36 -11.07
CA LYS A 22 10.00 0.91 -10.90
C LYS A 22 8.76 0.18 -10.36
N LEU A 23 7.67 0.89 -10.12
CA LEU A 23 6.36 0.34 -9.87
C LEU A 23 5.55 0.36 -11.17
N ARG A 24 4.71 -0.65 -11.39
CA ARG A 24 3.68 -0.68 -12.42
C ARG A 24 2.32 -0.70 -11.75
N LEU A 25 1.48 0.28 -12.08
CA LEU A 25 0.08 0.33 -11.69
C LEU A 25 -0.79 -0.39 -12.74
N SER A 26 -1.79 -1.13 -12.28
CA SER A 26 -2.77 -1.86 -13.10
C SER A 26 -4.15 -1.83 -12.43
N GLU A 27 -5.18 -2.39 -13.10
CA GLU A 27 -6.54 -2.50 -12.56
C GLU A 27 -7.07 -1.15 -12.06
N GLU A 28 -7.13 -0.17 -12.97
CA GLU A 28 -7.54 1.21 -12.68
C GLU A 28 -6.68 1.93 -11.63
N ASN A 29 -5.45 1.44 -11.44
CA ASN A 29 -4.51 1.80 -10.38
C ASN A 29 -4.91 1.30 -8.99
N ARG A 30 -5.72 0.24 -8.86
CA ARG A 30 -5.98 -0.41 -7.57
C ARG A 30 -4.88 -1.40 -7.19
N THR A 31 -4.13 -1.90 -8.18
CA THR A 31 -3.04 -2.86 -7.99
C THR A 31 -1.69 -2.27 -8.39
N VAL A 32 -0.66 -2.57 -7.59
CA VAL A 32 0.74 -2.25 -7.85
C VAL A 32 1.56 -3.52 -7.98
N THR A 33 2.54 -3.52 -8.88
CA THR A 33 3.58 -4.55 -8.97
C THR A 33 4.95 -3.89 -9.07
N ARG A 34 5.93 -4.31 -8.26
CA ARG A 34 7.34 -3.98 -8.47
C ARG A 34 7.84 -4.61 -9.77
N VAL A 35 8.56 -3.84 -10.59
CA VAL A 35 9.01 -4.29 -11.93
C VAL A 35 10.45 -3.86 -12.23
N GLY A 36 11.24 -4.80 -12.76
CA GLY A 36 12.65 -4.55 -13.09
C GLY A 36 12.88 -3.45 -14.13
N LYS A 37 11.92 -3.24 -15.05
CA LYS A 37 11.98 -2.20 -16.10
C LYS A 37 11.31 -0.91 -15.61
N LYS A 38 11.95 0.24 -15.83
CA LYS A 38 11.34 1.56 -15.60
C LYS A 38 10.12 1.78 -16.52
N GLN A 39 9.00 2.14 -15.92
CA GLN A 39 7.75 2.54 -16.57
C GLN A 39 7.85 3.97 -17.09
N SER A 40 7.13 4.26 -18.18
CA SER A 40 7.16 5.55 -18.89
C SER A 40 6.23 6.58 -18.26
N TYR A 41 6.35 6.83 -16.96
CA TYR A 41 5.57 7.88 -16.30
C TYR A 41 6.14 9.28 -16.62
N PRO A 42 5.29 10.31 -16.81
CA PRO A 42 5.75 11.69 -16.98
C PRO A 42 6.52 12.20 -15.75
N ASP A 43 7.51 13.07 -15.97
CA ASP A 43 8.19 13.77 -14.87
C ASP A 43 7.19 14.61 -14.06
N HIS A 44 7.23 14.46 -12.74
CA HIS A 44 6.30 15.13 -11.83
C HIS A 44 6.99 15.47 -10.50
N PRO A 45 6.76 16.65 -9.89
CA PRO A 45 7.37 17.01 -8.60
C PRO A 45 7.03 16.00 -7.50
N ASP A 46 5.78 15.53 -7.47
CA ASP A 46 5.27 14.59 -6.47
C ASP A 46 5.79 13.15 -6.58
N ARG A 47 6.57 12.82 -7.64
CA ARG A 47 7.06 11.48 -7.93
C ARG A 47 8.18 11.06 -6.98
N PHE A 48 8.10 9.88 -6.36
CA PHE A 48 9.26 9.25 -5.74
C PHE A 48 10.26 8.83 -6.81
N ASP A 49 11.50 9.34 -6.74
CA ASP A 49 12.53 9.08 -7.74
C ASP A 49 13.40 7.86 -7.41
N ASP A 50 13.91 7.78 -6.18
CA ASP A 50 14.87 6.76 -5.74
C ASP A 50 14.27 5.67 -4.85
N VAL A 51 13.21 5.96 -4.08
CA VAL A 51 12.51 4.99 -3.21
C VAL A 51 11.30 4.36 -3.92
N TYR A 52 11.04 3.06 -3.72
CA TYR A 52 10.04 2.26 -4.47
C TYR A 52 8.57 2.53 -4.12
N GLN A 53 8.20 3.78 -3.88
CA GLN A 53 6.92 4.14 -3.26
C GLN A 53 5.89 4.67 -4.26
N VAL A 54 4.61 4.43 -3.98
CA VAL A 54 3.44 5.08 -4.57
C VAL A 54 2.50 5.47 -3.44
N LEU A 55 1.81 6.60 -3.58
CA LEU A 55 0.73 7.01 -2.68
C LEU A 55 -0.64 6.88 -3.37
N CYS A 56 -1.69 6.48 -2.64
CA CYS A 56 -3.10 6.59 -3.07
C CYS A 56 -3.50 8.03 -3.31
N ARG A 57 -4.50 8.30 -4.15
CA ARG A 57 -5.01 9.66 -4.41
C ARG A 57 -5.78 10.21 -3.22
N GLU A 58 -6.41 9.33 -2.44
CA GLU A 58 -7.40 9.64 -1.42
C GLU A 58 -6.81 9.80 -0.01
N SER A 59 -7.49 10.62 0.80
CA SER A 59 -7.22 10.92 2.20
C SER A 59 -8.07 10.03 3.09
N VAL A 60 -7.44 9.41 4.09
CA VAL A 60 -8.17 8.91 5.24
C VAL A 60 -8.52 10.08 6.16
N CYS A 61 -9.81 10.42 6.27
CA CYS A 61 -10.29 11.44 7.20
C CYS A 61 -11.39 10.90 8.12
N GLY A 62 -11.36 11.29 9.40
CA GLY A 62 -12.27 10.71 10.39
C GLY A 62 -11.94 9.24 10.65
N ARG A 63 -12.84 8.34 10.24
CA ARG A 63 -12.67 6.88 10.34
C ARG A 63 -12.67 6.27 8.95
N CYS A 64 -11.81 5.29 8.71
CA CYS A 64 -11.77 4.51 7.47
C CYS A 64 -11.40 3.06 7.78
N TYR A 65 -11.99 2.14 7.02
CA TYR A 65 -11.54 0.76 6.92
C TYR A 65 -11.40 0.37 5.44
N TRP A 66 -10.38 -0.43 5.14
CA TRP A 66 -10.14 -1.03 3.83
C TRP A 66 -9.39 -2.35 3.99
N GLU A 67 -9.47 -3.21 2.98
CA GLU A 67 -8.73 -4.47 2.91
C GLU A 67 -7.74 -4.42 1.75
N ILE A 68 -6.54 -4.97 1.95
CA ILE A 68 -5.50 -5.12 0.93
C ILE A 68 -5.20 -6.60 0.78
N ASP A 69 -5.33 -7.10 -0.45
CA ASP A 69 -4.75 -8.38 -0.87
C ASP A 69 -3.33 -8.15 -1.39
N TRP A 70 -2.41 -9.05 -1.04
CA TRP A 70 -1.03 -9.03 -1.51
C TRP A 70 -0.46 -10.44 -1.64
N SER A 71 0.60 -10.61 -2.43
CA SER A 71 1.31 -11.87 -2.63
C SER A 71 2.81 -11.62 -2.82
N GLY A 72 3.60 -12.69 -2.88
CA GLY A 72 5.06 -12.62 -2.95
C GLY A 72 5.73 -12.60 -1.57
N ARG A 73 7.00 -12.17 -1.53
CA ARG A 73 7.86 -12.29 -0.34
C ARG A 73 7.49 -11.32 0.78
N GLU A 74 7.07 -10.11 0.43
CA GLU A 74 6.79 -9.05 1.38
C GLU A 74 6.03 -7.87 0.75
N VAL A 75 5.39 -7.06 1.60
CA VAL A 75 4.84 -5.74 1.24
C VAL A 75 4.86 -4.80 2.44
N CYS A 76 5.13 -3.52 2.23
CA CYS A 76 4.90 -2.44 3.19
C CYS A 76 3.58 -1.72 2.90
N ILE A 77 2.75 -1.55 3.92
CA ILE A 77 1.46 -0.84 3.87
C ILE A 77 1.50 0.33 4.83
N SER A 78 1.39 1.55 4.32
CA SER A 78 1.76 2.77 5.04
C SER A 78 0.69 3.86 5.03
N VAL A 79 0.55 4.53 6.17
CA VAL A 79 -0.19 5.80 6.29
C VAL A 79 0.83 6.92 6.45
N SER A 80 0.66 8.03 5.74
CA SER A 80 1.60 9.15 5.76
C SER A 80 0.91 10.50 5.64
N TYR A 81 1.55 11.55 6.14
CA TYR A 81 1.20 12.90 5.74
C TYR A 81 1.71 13.18 4.32
N GLU A 82 0.90 13.90 3.54
CA GLU A 82 1.25 14.31 2.17
C GLU A 82 2.56 15.13 2.07
N SER A 83 2.98 15.76 3.17
CA SER A 83 4.21 16.54 3.28
C SER A 83 5.51 15.73 3.26
N ILE A 84 5.45 14.39 3.23
CA ILE A 84 6.64 13.53 3.20
C ILE A 84 7.57 13.90 2.03
N SER A 85 8.89 13.79 2.26
CA SER A 85 9.86 14.01 1.19
C SER A 85 9.70 12.94 0.11
N ARG A 86 9.99 13.30 -1.14
CA ARG A 86 9.80 12.42 -2.31
C ARG A 86 11.01 12.37 -3.23
N LYS A 87 12.14 12.93 -2.78
CA LYS A 87 13.36 13.12 -3.57
C LYS A 87 14.58 12.59 -2.81
N GLY A 88 15.28 11.65 -3.42
CA GLY A 88 16.40 10.95 -2.79
C GLY A 88 15.99 9.75 -1.94
N ASP A 89 17.00 9.07 -1.42
CA ASP A 89 16.96 7.75 -0.77
C ASP A 89 16.99 7.77 0.77
N GLY A 90 17.06 8.95 1.39
CA GLY A 90 17.16 9.09 2.84
C GLY A 90 15.85 8.86 3.62
N ASP A 91 15.96 8.64 4.92
CA ASP A 91 14.87 8.34 5.88
C ASP A 91 13.62 9.24 5.80
N GLN A 92 13.80 10.49 5.35
CA GLN A 92 12.71 11.45 5.20
C GLN A 92 11.78 11.14 4.00
N CYS A 93 12.22 10.27 3.09
CA CYS A 93 11.45 9.77 1.97
C CYS A 93 10.78 8.42 2.28
N TRP A 94 11.46 7.53 2.97
CA TRP A 94 10.97 6.17 3.28
C TRP A 94 9.85 6.16 4.32
N PHE A 95 8.75 5.46 4.03
CA PHE A 95 7.66 5.31 5.00
C PHE A 95 8.10 4.55 6.26
N GLY A 96 7.65 5.04 7.42
CA GLY A 96 8.04 4.53 8.74
C GLY A 96 9.46 4.94 9.18
N CYS A 97 10.31 5.47 8.30
CA CYS A 97 11.65 5.97 8.67
C CYS A 97 11.64 7.40 9.25
N ASN A 98 10.48 8.08 9.25
CA ASN A 98 10.30 9.45 9.70
C ASN A 98 9.10 9.61 10.64
N ASP A 99 8.94 10.81 11.21
CA ASP A 99 7.83 11.18 12.09
C ASP A 99 6.53 11.52 11.34
N GLN A 100 6.56 11.52 10.00
CA GLN A 100 5.41 11.82 9.13
C GLN A 100 4.69 10.59 8.59
N SER A 101 5.13 9.38 8.95
CA SER A 101 4.57 8.15 8.42
C SER A 101 4.67 6.97 9.37
N TRP A 102 3.74 6.02 9.18
CA TRP A 102 3.66 4.74 9.86
C TRP A 102 3.55 3.67 8.79
N SER A 103 4.45 2.69 8.82
CA SER A 103 4.47 1.56 7.88
C SER A 103 4.24 0.25 8.63
N LEU A 104 3.45 -0.64 8.04
CA LEU A 104 3.42 -2.05 8.41
C LEU A 104 4.12 -2.85 7.32
N TYR A 105 5.27 -3.40 7.67
CA TYR A 105 6.00 -4.36 6.84
C TYR A 105 5.44 -5.76 7.10
N CYS A 106 5.00 -6.42 6.03
CA CYS A 106 4.32 -7.70 6.04
C CYS A 106 5.15 -8.75 5.30
N THR A 107 5.29 -9.95 5.87
CA THR A 107 5.79 -11.15 5.18
C THR A 107 4.86 -12.34 5.47
N PRO A 108 5.00 -13.49 4.77
CA PRO A 108 4.27 -14.72 5.07
C PRO A 108 4.41 -15.22 6.52
N TYR A 109 5.41 -14.72 7.25
CA TYR A 109 5.85 -15.26 8.54
C TYR A 109 5.63 -14.31 9.73
N LYS A 110 5.63 -12.99 9.51
CA LYS A 110 5.60 -11.97 10.58
C LYS A 110 5.12 -10.61 10.07
N TYR A 111 4.63 -9.78 10.99
CA TYR A 111 4.26 -8.39 10.74
C TYR A 111 5.07 -7.44 11.64
N LEU A 112 5.68 -6.42 11.06
CA LEU A 112 6.53 -5.44 11.75
C LEU A 112 5.97 -4.02 11.57
N PHE A 113 5.63 -3.36 12.67
CA PHE A 113 5.20 -1.96 12.67
C PHE A 113 6.39 -1.01 12.79
N LYS A 114 6.48 0.00 11.91
CA LYS A 114 7.63 0.89 11.76
C LYS A 114 7.18 2.36 11.77
N HIS A 115 7.76 3.17 12.65
CA HIS A 115 7.52 4.62 12.73
C HIS A 115 8.75 5.34 13.30
N ASN A 116 9.17 6.45 12.68
CA ASN A 116 10.35 7.22 13.09
C ASN A 116 11.59 6.34 13.35
N ASN A 117 11.87 5.39 12.45
CA ASN A 117 12.92 4.37 12.56
C ASN A 117 12.80 3.38 13.74
N ILE A 118 11.72 3.42 14.52
CA ILE A 118 11.43 2.46 15.58
C ILE A 118 10.61 1.31 14.99
N VAL A 119 11.13 0.09 15.08
CA VAL A 119 10.47 -1.15 14.64
C VAL A 119 9.90 -1.91 15.85
N THR A 120 8.67 -2.37 15.74
CA THR A 120 7.94 -3.16 16.74
C THR A 120 7.39 -4.43 16.10
N ASP A 121 7.73 -5.59 16.66
CA ASP A 121 7.17 -6.88 16.26
C ASP A 121 5.71 -7.00 16.71
N LEU A 122 4.79 -7.30 15.78
CA LEU A 122 3.38 -7.49 16.09
C LEU A 122 3.09 -8.98 16.32
N PRO A 123 2.52 -9.39 17.48
CA PRO A 123 2.24 -10.78 17.82
C PRO A 123 0.97 -11.32 17.13
N VAL A 124 0.82 -11.02 15.84
CA VAL A 124 -0.31 -11.37 14.97
C VAL A 124 0.21 -12.33 13.89
N LYS A 125 -0.60 -13.30 13.47
CA LYS A 125 -0.23 -14.24 12.41
C LYS A 125 -0.89 -13.82 11.09
N PRO A 126 -0.20 -13.89 9.95
CA PRO A 126 -0.82 -13.65 8.66
C PRO A 126 -2.02 -14.57 8.40
N ILE A 127 -3.11 -14.02 7.87
CA ILE A 127 -4.24 -14.82 7.36
C ILE A 127 -4.02 -15.07 5.86
N ILE A 128 -3.95 -16.36 5.54
CA ILE A 128 -3.73 -16.88 4.19
C ILE A 128 -5.10 -17.13 3.55
N ARG A 129 -5.33 -16.55 2.37
CA ARG A 129 -6.37 -16.98 1.43
C ARG A 129 -5.70 -17.83 0.35
N ARG A 130 -6.07 -19.12 0.32
CA ARG A 130 -5.69 -19.99 -0.78
C ARG A 130 -6.52 -19.63 -2.01
N ILE A 131 -5.87 -19.45 -3.16
CA ILE A 131 -6.59 -19.30 -4.42
C ILE A 131 -7.32 -20.61 -4.71
N GLY A 132 -8.65 -20.55 -4.77
CA GLY A 132 -9.44 -21.61 -5.40
C GLY A 132 -9.57 -21.27 -6.88
N VAL A 133 -8.81 -21.94 -7.74
CA VAL A 133 -9.03 -21.85 -9.19
C VAL A 133 -10.35 -22.55 -9.49
N TYR A 134 -11.41 -21.76 -9.59
CA TYR A 134 -12.68 -22.15 -10.16
C TYR A 134 -12.71 -21.64 -11.59
N ASP A 135 -12.66 -22.57 -12.55
CA ASP A 135 -13.13 -22.30 -13.91
C ASP A 135 -14.66 -22.17 -13.84
N ASP A 136 -15.20 -20.97 -14.04
CA ASP A 136 -16.63 -20.76 -14.33
C ASP A 136 -16.75 -19.62 -15.36
N ASP A 137 -17.52 -19.88 -16.42
CA ASP A 137 -17.85 -18.95 -17.50
C ASP A 137 -18.97 -17.95 -17.09
N ASP A 138 -19.20 -16.92 -17.93
CA ASP A 138 -20.37 -16.02 -18.04
C ASP A 138 -20.46 -14.76 -17.10
N ASP A 139 -20.00 -13.62 -17.66
CA ASP A 139 -20.72 -12.35 -17.96
C ASP A 139 -21.42 -11.41 -16.92
N ASP A 140 -21.15 -10.10 -17.16
CA ASP A 140 -22.02 -8.89 -17.16
C ASP A 140 -22.19 -7.88 -15.98
N ASP A 141 -22.18 -6.60 -16.42
CA ASP A 141 -22.82 -5.32 -15.97
C ASP A 141 -22.29 -4.41 -14.81
N ASP A 142 -21.57 -3.34 -15.24
CA ASP A 142 -21.67 -1.87 -15.00
C ASP A 142 -22.40 -1.23 -13.78
N ASP A 143 -21.81 -0.14 -13.22
CA ASP A 143 -22.40 1.25 -13.16
C ASP A 143 -21.49 2.28 -12.41
N ASP A 144 -21.59 3.58 -12.77
CA ASP A 144 -20.72 4.74 -12.41
C ASP A 144 -21.13 5.59 -11.17
N ASP A 145 -20.24 6.47 -10.63
CA ASP A 145 -20.44 7.95 -10.42
C ASP A 145 -19.44 8.69 -9.44
N ASP A 146 -18.69 9.66 -10.02
CA ASP A 146 -18.14 10.98 -9.61
C ASP A 146 -17.71 11.48 -8.17
N ASP A 147 -16.50 12.11 -8.20
CA ASP A 147 -15.99 13.40 -7.61
C ASP A 147 -15.46 13.67 -6.15
N ASP A 148 -14.28 14.32 -6.15
CA ASP A 148 -13.66 15.32 -5.23
C ASP A 148 -12.93 14.98 -3.87
N ASP A 149 -11.66 14.55 -4.02
CA ASP A 149 -10.39 15.25 -3.63
C ASP A 149 -9.69 15.13 -2.23
N ILE A 150 -8.33 15.12 -2.29
CA ILE A 150 -7.27 15.07 -1.24
C ILE A 150 -6.98 13.68 -0.63
N SER A 151 -5.81 13.52 0.04
CA SER A 151 -4.72 12.52 -0.15
C SER A 151 -4.10 11.92 1.16
N ARG A 152 -3.27 10.85 1.27
CA ARG A 152 -2.55 9.89 0.37
C ARG A 152 -2.06 8.62 1.19
N ILE A 153 -1.97 7.37 0.64
CA ILE A 153 -1.51 6.09 1.35
C ILE A 153 -0.38 5.31 0.62
N GLY A 154 0.66 4.85 1.32
CA GLY A 154 1.86 4.24 0.72
C GLY A 154 1.88 2.71 0.63
N VAL A 155 2.01 2.10 -0.55
CA VAL A 155 2.25 0.65 -0.71
C VAL A 155 3.51 0.39 -1.53
N TYR A 156 4.41 -0.47 -1.04
CA TYR A 156 5.69 -0.79 -1.70
C TYR A 156 6.34 -2.07 -1.16
N ASP A 157 7.09 -2.79 -1.98
CA ASP A 157 7.85 -3.99 -1.57
C ASP A 157 9.30 -3.57 -1.30
N ASP A 158 9.90 -4.02 -0.19
CA ASP A 158 11.05 -3.37 0.49
C ASP A 158 12.34 -4.22 0.42
N ASP A 159 12.51 -5.09 -0.60
CA ASP A 159 13.68 -5.98 -0.64
C ASP A 159 15.00 -5.20 -0.85
N ASP A 160 15.85 -5.27 0.18
CA ASP A 160 17.32 -5.17 0.11
C ASP A 160 17.91 -6.29 -0.79
N ASP A 161 19.11 -6.04 -1.32
CA ASP A 161 19.77 -6.72 -2.45
C ASP A 161 19.70 -8.28 -2.61
N VAL A 162 19.78 -8.65 -3.89
CA VAL A 162 19.67 -10.00 -4.52
C VAL A 162 20.80 -10.98 -4.14
N ASP A 163 20.48 -12.27 -3.91
CA ASP A 163 21.15 -13.42 -4.59
C ASP A 163 20.46 -14.79 -4.33
N ASP A 164 20.44 -15.60 -5.41
CA ASP A 164 20.24 -17.05 -5.61
C ASP A 164 19.07 -17.87 -4.97
N ASP A 165 18.43 -18.64 -5.86
CA ASP A 165 17.89 -20.00 -5.68
C ASP A 165 17.03 -20.34 -4.44
N ASP A 166 15.84 -19.75 -4.37
CA ASP A 166 14.65 -20.52 -3.97
C ASP A 166 13.48 -20.13 -4.90
N VAL A 167 12.96 -21.12 -5.63
CA VAL A 167 11.64 -21.04 -6.29
C VAL A 167 10.63 -21.36 -5.21
N ASP A 168 10.31 -20.36 -4.39
CA ASP A 168 9.28 -20.47 -3.38
C ASP A 168 7.94 -20.76 -4.08
N ASP A 169 7.28 -21.86 -3.72
CA ASP A 169 5.90 -22.22 -4.15
C ASP A 169 4.83 -21.22 -3.61
N ASP A 170 5.24 -20.04 -3.14
CA ASP A 170 4.42 -19.03 -2.46
C ASP A 170 3.62 -18.13 -3.42
N ASP A 171 3.85 -18.23 -4.74
CA ASP A 171 3.06 -17.55 -5.79
C ASP A 171 1.57 -17.98 -5.81
N ASP A 172 1.19 -19.09 -5.15
CA ASP A 172 -0.20 -19.62 -5.09
C ASP A 172 -1.02 -19.08 -3.88
N TYR A 173 -0.43 -18.19 -3.06
CA TYR A 173 -1.08 -17.63 -1.87
C TYR A 173 -1.34 -16.13 -1.96
N ILE A 174 -2.57 -15.73 -1.63
CA ILE A 174 -2.95 -14.33 -1.41
C ILE A 174 -3.11 -14.12 0.09
N TYR A 175 -2.40 -13.16 0.64
CA TYR A 175 -2.54 -12.70 2.01
C TYR A 175 -3.49 -11.51 2.03
N ARG A 176 -4.44 -11.48 2.97
CA ARG A 176 -5.29 -10.31 3.18
C ARG A 176 -4.95 -9.63 4.49
N ILE A 177 -5.03 -8.30 4.49
CA ILE A 177 -4.96 -7.50 5.70
C ILE A 177 -5.95 -6.34 5.67
N GLY A 178 -6.76 -6.24 6.71
CA GLY A 178 -7.63 -5.10 6.97
C GLY A 178 -6.87 -3.99 7.71
N VAL A 179 -7.01 -2.76 7.25
CA VAL A 179 -6.44 -1.57 7.90
C VAL A 179 -7.57 -0.67 8.37
N TYR A 180 -7.49 -0.18 9.61
CA TYR A 180 -8.40 0.82 10.15
C TYR A 180 -7.63 2.02 10.67
N VAL A 181 -8.12 3.21 10.30
CA VAL A 181 -7.63 4.49 10.80
C VAL A 181 -8.77 5.22 11.46
N ASP A 182 -8.54 5.73 12.68
CA ASP A 182 -9.34 6.76 13.32
C ASP A 182 -8.44 7.97 13.60
N VAL A 183 -8.51 8.95 12.71
CA VAL A 183 -7.75 10.22 12.78
C VAL A 183 -8.15 11.01 14.03
N SER A 184 -9.39 10.88 14.50
CA SER A 184 -9.89 11.62 15.66
C SER A 184 -9.42 11.03 16.99
N ALA A 185 -9.24 9.71 17.05
CA ALA A 185 -8.65 9.00 18.18
C ALA A 185 -7.12 8.84 18.07
N GLY A 186 -6.50 9.25 16.96
CA GLY A 186 -5.08 9.02 16.69
C GLY A 186 -4.72 7.53 16.62
N THR A 187 -5.64 6.69 16.13
CA THR A 187 -5.50 5.23 16.11
C THR A 187 -5.27 4.72 14.70
N LEU A 188 -4.26 3.87 14.54
CA LEU A 188 -4.02 3.04 13.38
C LEU A 188 -4.01 1.58 13.86
N SER A 189 -4.80 0.73 13.23
CA SER A 189 -4.98 -0.67 13.61
C SER A 189 -4.95 -1.55 12.37
N PHE A 190 -4.39 -2.75 12.54
CA PHE A 190 -4.27 -3.75 11.49
C PHE A 190 -4.92 -5.05 11.97
N TYR A 191 -5.67 -5.69 11.08
CA TYR A 191 -6.39 -6.93 11.32
C TYR A 191 -6.01 -7.94 10.24
N SER A 192 -5.48 -9.07 10.67
CA SER A 192 -5.32 -10.28 9.85
C SER A 192 -6.64 -11.01 9.77
#